data_AF-A0A3M9YBW1-F1
#
_entry.id   AF-A0A3M9YBW1-F1
#
_cell.length_a   1.000
_cell.length_b   1.000
_cell.length_c   1.000
_cell.angle_alpha   90.00
_cell.angle_beta   90.00
_cell.angle_gamma   90.00
#
_symmetry.space_group_name_H-M   'P 1'
#
loop_
_entity.id
_entity.type
_entity.pdbx_description
1 polymer ?
#
loop_
_entity_poly.entity_id
_entity_poly.type
_entity_poly.pdbx_seq_one_letter_code
_entity_poly.pdbx_strand_id
1 'polypeptide(L)'
;MVNQTPRGKRGGGHARHSSASHRHANPVTSDYDSDAPAHALLDQNAAAPAPNPALLNRTNTDLNLAALRRHIPAIHSILSIAANAVVYTFAPATSSWERAGIEGTYFLCFLAPDAGSAQDPSIAAAAAAAPPRACIFVLNRRGLNNVSIDLASVGHFEVMDGIYIFRLDEGTDVLAGVKPEGDAADAAIDTTVIGIWIHTEDDETRMSNAVMVQETLRLVQTGEAHVEDDAVQAQGQGQGQGQEQEYVPPAAAAQPTGRKLSVSALFGVAPNGLSG
;
A
#
# COMPACT_ATOMS: atom_id res chain seq x y z
N MET A 1 -31.04 -21.98 65.75
CA MET A 1 -30.51 -23.35 65.92
C MET A 1 -29.00 -23.26 65.84
N VAL A 2 -28.35 -23.64 66.93
CA VAL A 2 -26.91 -23.51 67.21
C VAL A 2 -26.32 -24.90 67.01
N ASN A 3 -25.19 -25.03 66.30
CA ASN A 3 -24.31 -26.18 66.48
C ASN A 3 -22.92 -25.70 66.89
N GLN A 4 -22.60 -26.00 68.15
CA GLN A 4 -21.31 -25.87 68.81
C GLN A 4 -20.36 -27.02 68.40
N THR A 5 -19.08 -26.73 68.62
CA THR A 5 -17.79 -27.45 68.45
C THR A 5 -17.67 -28.76 69.30
N PRO A 6 -16.52 -29.49 69.51
CA PRO A 6 -15.09 -29.18 69.27
C PRO A 6 -14.05 -30.34 69.02
N ARG A 7 -12.78 -29.89 68.79
CA ARG A 7 -11.48 -30.38 69.36
C ARG A 7 -10.71 -31.57 68.73
N GLY A 8 -9.43 -31.29 68.41
CA GLY A 8 -8.34 -32.27 68.32
C GLY A 8 -6.96 -31.66 68.07
N LYS A 9 -6.30 -31.15 69.13
CA LYS A 9 -4.90 -30.65 69.16
C LYS A 9 -3.89 -31.80 69.29
N ARG A 10 -2.79 -31.78 68.52
CA ARG A 10 -1.39 -32.12 68.90
C ARG A 10 -0.48 -31.39 67.89
N GLY A 11 0.55 -30.60 68.18
CA GLY A 11 1.29 -30.35 69.42
C GLY A 11 2.77 -30.74 69.24
N GLY A 12 3.63 -29.76 68.94
CA GLY A 12 5.11 -29.77 69.09
C GLY A 12 5.90 -30.48 67.99
N GLY A 13 7.04 -30.00 67.49
CA GLY A 13 7.90 -28.87 67.86
C GLY A 13 9.38 -29.24 67.63
N HIS A 14 10.14 -28.29 67.08
CA HIS A 14 11.62 -28.25 66.96
C HIS A 14 12.24 -29.16 65.87
N ALA A 15 13.30 -28.80 65.13
CA ALA A 15 14.33 -27.80 65.35
C ALA A 15 14.94 -27.29 64.02
N ARG A 16 15.52 -26.10 64.12
CA ARG A 16 16.35 -25.42 63.10
C ARG A 16 17.71 -26.10 62.98
N HIS A 17 18.21 -26.31 61.77
CA HIS A 17 19.64 -26.37 61.49
C HIS A 17 19.94 -25.57 60.21
N SER A 18 20.74 -24.53 60.39
CA SER A 18 21.33 -23.68 59.37
C SER A 18 22.79 -24.09 59.14
N SER A 19 23.22 -24.00 57.88
CA SER A 19 24.61 -23.99 57.38
C SER A 19 25.44 -25.27 57.62
N ALA A 20 26.25 -25.79 56.70
CA ALA A 20 26.92 -25.18 55.57
C ALA A 20 27.39 -26.26 54.57
N SER A 21 27.64 -25.81 53.34
CA SER A 21 28.71 -26.28 52.44
C SER A 21 28.71 -27.73 51.97
N HIS A 22 28.42 -27.92 50.68
CA HIS A 22 29.26 -28.56 49.65
C HIS A 22 28.40 -28.66 48.38
N ARG A 23 28.29 -27.56 47.62
CA ARG A 23 28.98 -27.41 46.33
C ARG A 23 28.89 -28.66 45.45
N HIS A 24 27.76 -28.87 44.78
CA HIS A 24 27.68 -29.41 43.41
C HIS A 24 26.35 -28.94 42.80
N ALA A 25 26.18 -27.63 42.68
CA ALA A 25 25.24 -27.09 41.70
C ALA A 25 25.91 -27.31 40.34
N ASN A 26 25.46 -28.31 39.57
CA ASN A 26 25.76 -28.34 38.14
C ASN A 26 25.06 -27.11 37.54
N PRO A 27 25.80 -26.12 37.04
CA PRO A 27 25.16 -25.10 36.23
C PRO A 27 24.77 -25.80 34.92
N VAL A 28 23.47 -26.00 34.69
CA VAL A 28 22.96 -26.22 33.35
C VAL A 28 23.06 -24.88 32.64
N THR A 29 24.28 -24.51 32.26
CA THR A 29 24.53 -23.54 31.22
C THR A 29 24.09 -24.21 29.93
N SER A 30 22.88 -23.91 29.47
CA SER A 30 22.59 -24.07 28.05
C SER A 30 23.53 -23.13 27.31
N ASP A 31 24.63 -23.70 26.81
CA ASP A 31 25.50 -23.15 25.79
C ASP A 31 24.63 -22.87 24.56
N TYR A 32 24.13 -21.64 24.50
CA TYR A 32 23.51 -21.06 23.31
C TYR A 32 24.45 -19.96 22.80
N ASP A 33 25.71 -20.30 22.57
CA ASP A 33 26.68 -19.37 21.97
C ASP A 33 27.64 -20.07 21.00
N SER A 34 27.19 -21.15 20.36
CA SER A 34 28.05 -22.01 19.52
C SER A 34 27.67 -22.11 18.03
N ASP A 35 26.72 -21.33 17.52
CA ASP A 35 26.40 -21.30 16.07
C ASP A 35 26.40 -19.88 15.45
N ALA A 36 26.93 -18.88 16.15
CA ALA A 36 27.33 -17.62 15.53
C ALA A 36 28.68 -17.82 14.80
N PRO A 37 28.91 -17.21 13.62
CA PRO A 37 29.88 -17.65 12.60
C PRO A 37 31.34 -17.33 12.94
N ALA A 38 31.75 -17.39 14.21
CA ALA A 38 33.15 -17.25 14.61
C ALA A 38 34.01 -18.40 14.05
N HIS A 39 33.46 -19.62 13.94
CA HIS A 39 34.15 -20.74 13.29
C HIS A 39 34.30 -20.55 11.76
N ALA A 40 33.43 -19.77 11.11
CA ALA A 40 33.52 -19.46 9.68
C ALA A 40 34.56 -18.37 9.36
N LEU A 41 34.95 -17.55 10.35
CA LEU A 41 36.02 -16.55 10.18
C LEU A 41 37.42 -17.14 10.46
N LEU A 42 37.50 -18.25 11.19
CA LEU A 42 38.76 -18.93 11.52
C LEU A 42 39.18 -19.95 10.47
N ASP A 43 38.24 -20.49 9.70
CA ASP A 43 38.55 -21.27 8.51
C ASP A 43 38.69 -20.33 7.30
N GLN A 44 39.89 -19.74 7.13
CA GLN A 44 40.23 -18.92 5.97
C GLN A 44 40.07 -19.67 4.62
N ASN A 45 39.87 -21.00 4.66
CA ASN A 45 39.61 -21.85 3.49
C ASN A 45 38.16 -22.35 3.40
N ALA A 46 37.27 -22.04 4.35
CA ALA A 46 35.85 -22.25 4.18
C ALA A 46 35.32 -21.18 3.23
N ALA A 47 35.28 -21.52 1.94
CA ALA A 47 34.69 -20.68 0.92
C ALA A 47 33.29 -20.23 1.39
N ALA A 48 33.12 -18.91 1.56
CA ALA A 48 31.81 -18.34 1.79
C ALA A 48 30.84 -18.92 0.75
N PRO A 49 29.63 -19.36 1.13
CA PRO A 49 28.69 -19.91 0.18
C PRO A 49 28.54 -18.91 -0.96
N ALA A 50 28.75 -19.39 -2.19
CA ALA A 50 28.74 -18.54 -3.36
C ALA A 50 27.44 -17.71 -3.36
N PRO A 51 27.50 -16.39 -3.57
CA PRO A 51 26.32 -15.55 -3.58
C PRO A 51 25.30 -16.14 -4.55
N ASN A 52 24.06 -16.31 -4.10
CA ASN A 52 23.02 -16.93 -4.93
C ASN A 52 22.94 -16.15 -6.26
N PRO A 53 23.25 -16.78 -7.41
CA PRO A 53 23.25 -16.10 -8.70
C PRO A 53 21.87 -15.51 -9.04
N ALA A 54 20.79 -16.04 -8.44
CA ALA A 54 19.45 -15.50 -8.59
C ALA A 54 19.24 -14.14 -7.92
N LEU A 55 20.14 -13.68 -7.04
CA LEU A 55 20.08 -12.38 -6.36
C LEU A 55 21.01 -11.32 -6.96
N LEU A 56 22.03 -11.72 -7.74
CA LEU A 56 23.06 -10.81 -8.26
C LEU A 56 22.53 -9.75 -9.24
N ASN A 57 21.32 -9.93 -9.79
CA ASN A 57 20.74 -9.04 -10.80
C ASN A 57 19.35 -8.50 -10.44
N ARG A 58 18.87 -8.72 -9.21
CA ARG A 58 17.53 -8.25 -8.83
C ARG A 58 17.58 -6.79 -8.40
N THR A 59 16.70 -5.98 -8.96
CA THR A 59 16.46 -4.61 -8.50
C THR A 59 15.58 -4.61 -7.25
N ASN A 60 15.56 -3.49 -6.51
CA ASN A 60 14.65 -3.34 -5.37
C ASN A 60 13.17 -3.51 -5.80
N THR A 61 12.83 -3.00 -6.99
CA THR A 61 11.52 -3.18 -7.62
C THR A 61 11.18 -4.66 -7.85
N ASP A 62 12.13 -5.47 -8.34
CA ASP A 62 11.92 -6.90 -8.54
C ASP A 62 11.68 -7.64 -7.23
N LEU A 63 12.40 -7.25 -6.17
CA LEU A 63 12.24 -7.82 -4.84
C LEU A 63 10.87 -7.44 -4.24
N ASN A 64 10.46 -6.19 -4.37
CA ASN A 64 9.15 -5.72 -3.89
C ASN A 64 8.02 -6.42 -4.65
N LEU A 65 8.09 -6.49 -5.98
CA LEU A 65 7.11 -7.22 -6.78
C LEU A 65 7.04 -8.71 -6.38
N ALA A 66 8.19 -9.35 -6.17
CA ALA A 66 8.23 -10.74 -5.73
C ALA A 66 7.61 -10.94 -4.33
N ALA A 67 7.72 -9.95 -3.43
CA ALA A 67 7.06 -9.99 -2.12
C ALA A 67 5.55 -9.79 -2.23
N LEU A 68 5.12 -8.76 -2.98
CA LEU A 68 3.70 -8.43 -3.18
C LEU A 68 2.93 -9.58 -3.84
N ARG A 69 3.53 -10.25 -4.85
CA ARG A 69 2.92 -11.38 -5.56
C ARG A 69 2.66 -12.61 -4.70
N ARG A 70 3.26 -12.70 -3.50
CA ARG A 70 2.92 -13.77 -2.53
C ARG A 70 1.55 -13.55 -1.90
N HIS A 71 1.09 -12.30 -1.83
CA HIS A 71 -0.20 -11.93 -1.28
C HIS A 71 -1.25 -11.75 -2.39
N ILE A 72 -0.89 -11.05 -3.45
CA ILE A 72 -1.77 -10.79 -4.59
C ILE A 72 -1.01 -11.13 -5.88
N PRO A 73 -1.17 -12.36 -6.41
CA PRO A 73 -0.45 -12.81 -7.60
C PRO A 73 -0.68 -11.96 -8.84
N ALA A 74 -1.83 -11.28 -8.92
CA ALA A 74 -2.19 -10.41 -10.04
C ALA A 74 -1.36 -9.11 -10.09
N ILE A 75 -0.68 -8.69 -9.01
CA ILE A 75 0.14 -7.47 -9.04
C ILE A 75 1.24 -7.61 -10.11
N HIS A 76 1.30 -6.66 -11.04
CA HIS A 76 2.29 -6.68 -12.11
C HIS A 76 3.12 -5.40 -12.26
N SER A 77 2.67 -4.28 -11.71
CA SER A 77 3.42 -3.02 -11.71
C SER A 77 3.23 -2.28 -10.40
N ILE A 78 4.28 -1.62 -9.91
CA ILE A 78 4.24 -0.71 -8.76
C ILE A 78 4.32 0.72 -9.30
N LEU A 79 3.34 1.54 -8.97
CA LEU A 79 3.21 2.93 -9.42
C LEU A 79 3.80 3.93 -8.42
N SER A 80 3.64 3.64 -7.13
CA SER A 80 4.15 4.47 -6.05
C SER A 80 4.44 3.62 -4.82
N ILE A 81 5.45 4.02 -4.06
CA ILE A 81 5.89 3.37 -2.82
C ILE A 81 6.06 4.44 -1.75
N ALA A 82 5.63 4.14 -0.53
CA ALA A 82 6.04 4.90 0.64
C ALA A 82 6.48 3.98 1.77
N ALA A 83 7.60 4.34 2.42
CA ALA A 83 8.28 3.47 3.38
C ALA A 83 7.44 3.18 4.63
N ASN A 84 6.66 4.15 5.09
CA ASN A 84 5.81 4.01 6.26
C ASN A 84 4.43 4.63 6.03
N ALA A 85 3.40 3.82 6.23
CA ALA A 85 2.01 4.21 6.21
C ALA A 85 1.28 3.57 7.40
N VAL A 86 0.34 4.32 7.97
CA VAL A 86 -0.50 3.91 9.11
C VAL A 86 -1.95 3.92 8.67
N VAL A 87 -2.65 2.81 8.91
CA VAL A 87 -4.07 2.65 8.54
C VAL A 87 -4.96 3.03 9.72
N TYR A 88 -5.99 3.80 9.41
CA TYR A 88 -7.02 4.26 10.32
C TYR A 88 -8.40 3.85 9.82
N THR A 89 -9.32 3.65 10.77
CA THR A 89 -10.75 3.45 10.52
C THR A 89 -11.52 4.61 11.12
N PHE A 90 -12.61 4.99 10.48
CA PHE A 90 -13.52 5.96 11.06
C PHE A 90 -14.56 5.25 11.92
N ALA A 91 -14.72 5.67 13.17
CA ALA A 91 -15.76 5.19 14.08
C ALA A 91 -16.96 6.15 14.03
N PRO A 92 -18.08 5.79 13.34
CA PRO A 92 -19.19 6.72 13.16
C PRO A 92 -19.90 7.07 14.47
N ALA A 93 -19.91 6.13 15.43
CA ALA A 93 -20.57 6.31 16.73
C ALA A 93 -19.96 7.45 17.55
N THR A 94 -18.64 7.63 17.47
CA THR A 94 -17.87 8.63 18.22
C THR A 94 -17.40 9.78 17.33
N SER A 95 -17.62 9.70 16.01
CA SER A 95 -17.08 10.63 15.01
C SER A 95 -15.57 10.82 15.15
N SER A 96 -14.84 9.72 15.37
CA SER A 96 -13.40 9.74 15.63
C SER A 96 -12.63 8.77 14.75
N TRP A 97 -11.35 9.06 14.55
CA TRP A 97 -10.42 8.16 13.89
C TRP A 97 -9.77 7.21 14.89
N GLU A 98 -9.71 5.92 14.54
CA GLU A 98 -9.07 4.88 15.33
C GLU A 98 -7.97 4.20 14.52
N ARG A 99 -6.91 3.77 15.19
CA ARG A 99 -5.82 3.04 14.53
C ARG A 99 -6.26 1.60 14.29
N ALA A 100 -6.06 1.11 13.07
CA ALA A 100 -6.36 -0.28 12.74
C ALA A 100 -5.26 -1.27 13.21
N GLY A 101 -4.20 -0.79 13.88
CA GLY A 101 -3.05 -1.63 14.25
C GLY A 101 -2.21 -2.10 13.06
N ILE A 102 -2.39 -1.50 11.88
CA ILE A 102 -1.68 -1.82 10.65
C ILE A 102 -0.76 -0.66 10.28
N GLU A 103 0.52 -0.97 10.22
CA GLU A 103 1.56 -0.01 9.91
C GLU A 103 2.64 -0.71 9.09
N GLY A 104 3.11 -0.08 8.03
CA GLY A 104 4.18 -0.65 7.21
C GLY A 104 4.33 0.02 5.86
N THR A 105 4.78 -0.73 4.86
CA THR A 105 5.10 -0.16 3.55
C THR A 105 3.86 -0.09 2.67
N TYR A 106 3.60 1.08 2.11
CA TYR A 106 2.50 1.36 1.20
C TYR A 106 2.94 1.15 -0.25
N PHE A 107 2.06 0.55 -1.04
CA PHE A 107 2.22 0.36 -2.48
C PHE A 107 0.93 0.72 -3.21
N LEU A 108 1.04 1.53 -4.25
CA LEU A 108 0.01 1.66 -5.29
C LEU A 108 0.42 0.78 -6.47
N CYS A 109 -0.46 -0.12 -6.93
CA CYS A 109 -0.11 -1.15 -7.90
C CYS A 109 -1.17 -1.31 -9.00
N PHE A 110 -0.73 -1.67 -10.22
CA PHE A 110 -1.61 -2.24 -11.23
C PHE A 110 -1.69 -3.77 -11.09
N LEU A 111 -2.89 -4.29 -11.38
CA LEU A 111 -3.24 -5.69 -11.38
C LEU A 111 -3.43 -6.18 -12.82
N ALA A 112 -2.94 -7.39 -13.08
CA ALA A 112 -3.12 -8.03 -14.37
C ALA A 112 -4.63 -8.28 -14.60
N PRO A 113 -5.08 -8.26 -15.87
CA PRO A 113 -6.40 -8.75 -16.23
C PRO A 113 -6.58 -10.19 -15.72
N ASP A 114 -7.81 -10.56 -15.35
CA ASP A 114 -8.08 -11.89 -14.83
C ASP A 114 -7.76 -12.98 -15.87
N ALA A 115 -6.61 -13.64 -15.69
CA ALA A 115 -6.08 -14.64 -16.62
C ALA A 115 -6.95 -15.89 -16.73
N GLY A 116 -7.83 -16.16 -15.76
CA GLY A 116 -8.78 -17.29 -15.79
C GLY A 116 -9.84 -17.17 -16.89
N SER A 117 -9.94 -16.01 -17.52
CA SER A 117 -10.89 -15.69 -18.57
C SER A 117 -10.28 -15.88 -19.99
N ALA A 118 -8.97 -16.14 -20.09
CA ALA A 118 -8.21 -16.01 -21.34
C ALA A 118 -8.21 -17.26 -22.25
N GLN A 119 -8.80 -18.39 -21.84
CA GLN A 119 -8.88 -19.58 -22.69
C GLN A 119 -9.87 -19.43 -23.86
N ASP A 120 -10.83 -18.49 -23.75
CA ASP A 120 -11.76 -18.15 -24.83
C ASP A 120 -11.36 -16.79 -25.46
N PRO A 121 -11.07 -16.74 -26.78
CA PRO A 121 -10.71 -15.50 -27.47
C PRO A 121 -11.73 -14.37 -27.31
N SER A 122 -13.01 -14.70 -27.16
CA SER A 122 -14.09 -13.70 -26.96
C SER A 122 -14.03 -13.07 -25.56
N ILE A 123 -13.66 -13.86 -24.56
CA ILE A 123 -13.51 -13.41 -23.17
C ILE A 123 -12.17 -12.66 -23.01
N ALA A 124 -11.11 -13.09 -23.68
CA ALA A 124 -9.84 -12.36 -23.72
C ALA A 124 -9.99 -10.96 -24.35
N ALA A 125 -10.78 -10.85 -25.43
CA ALA A 125 -11.09 -9.55 -26.04
C ALA A 125 -11.91 -8.65 -25.09
N ALA A 126 -12.87 -9.22 -24.35
CA ALA A 126 -13.63 -8.49 -23.34
C ALA A 126 -12.75 -8.05 -22.16
N ALA A 127 -11.83 -8.89 -21.70
CA ALA A 127 -10.87 -8.56 -20.65
C ALA A 127 -9.87 -7.48 -21.09
N ALA A 128 -9.48 -7.47 -22.37
CA ALA A 128 -8.64 -6.42 -22.94
C ALA A 128 -9.38 -5.08 -23.11
N ALA A 129 -10.71 -5.11 -23.21
CA ALA A 129 -11.56 -3.92 -23.27
C ALA A 129 -12.02 -3.43 -21.88
N ALA A 130 -11.77 -4.21 -20.82
CA ALA A 130 -12.09 -3.82 -19.46
C ALA A 130 -11.16 -2.70 -18.97
N PRO A 131 -11.63 -1.83 -18.06
CA PRO A 131 -10.77 -0.82 -17.46
C PRO A 131 -9.59 -1.48 -16.74
N PRO A 132 -8.44 -0.77 -16.64
CA PRO A 132 -7.30 -1.27 -15.90
C PRO A 132 -7.69 -1.50 -14.44
N ARG A 133 -7.11 -2.53 -13.82
CA ARG A 133 -7.34 -2.85 -12.41
C ARG A 133 -6.16 -2.34 -11.59
N ALA A 134 -6.45 -1.75 -10.44
CA ALA A 134 -5.43 -1.24 -9.54
C ALA A 134 -5.83 -1.44 -8.09
N CYS A 135 -4.83 -1.57 -7.22
CA CYS A 135 -5.05 -1.64 -5.79
C CYS A 135 -4.02 -0.83 -5.02
N ILE A 136 -4.41 -0.42 -3.82
CA ILE A 136 -3.50 0.01 -2.77
C ILE A 136 -3.25 -1.18 -1.85
N PHE A 137 -1.99 -1.45 -1.54
CA PHE A 137 -1.60 -2.52 -0.63
C PHE A 137 -0.69 -1.98 0.48
N VAL A 138 -1.02 -2.27 1.73
CA VAL A 138 -0.17 -1.95 2.89
C VAL A 138 0.34 -3.25 3.49
N LEU A 139 1.65 -3.47 3.35
CA LEU A 139 2.35 -4.62 3.92
C LEU A 139 2.69 -4.32 5.38
N ASN A 140 2.01 -5.00 6.30
CA ASN A 140 2.14 -4.76 7.73
C ASN A 140 3.49 -5.26 8.26
N ARG A 141 4.21 -4.40 8.98
CA ARG A 141 5.48 -4.75 9.65
C ARG A 141 5.29 -5.15 11.12
N ARG A 142 4.12 -4.88 11.70
CA ARG A 142 3.79 -5.16 13.11
C ARG A 142 3.03 -6.47 13.30
N GLY A 143 2.54 -7.08 12.23
CA GLY A 143 1.74 -8.30 12.27
C GLY A 143 1.55 -8.93 10.89
N LEU A 144 0.74 -9.98 10.81
CA LEU A 144 0.47 -10.72 9.57
C LEU A 144 -0.73 -10.18 8.78
N ASN A 145 -1.52 -9.30 9.39
CA ASN A 145 -2.70 -8.73 8.77
C ASN A 145 -2.30 -7.55 7.87
N ASN A 146 -2.38 -7.76 6.56
CA ASN A 146 -2.15 -6.73 5.55
C ASN A 146 -3.49 -6.11 5.10
N VAL A 147 -3.43 -4.94 4.46
CA VAL A 147 -4.60 -4.29 3.86
C VAL A 147 -4.46 -4.25 2.35
N SER A 148 -5.55 -4.54 1.66
CA SER A 148 -5.69 -4.35 0.21
C SER A 148 -6.97 -3.59 -0.07
N ILE A 149 -6.88 -2.46 -0.76
CA ILE A 149 -8.02 -1.68 -1.24
C ILE A 149 -8.04 -1.81 -2.75
N ASP A 150 -9.09 -2.43 -3.30
CA ASP A 150 -9.34 -2.42 -4.75
C ASP A 150 -9.88 -1.05 -5.15
N LEU A 151 -9.18 -0.35 -6.05
CA LEU A 151 -9.61 0.99 -6.47
C LEU A 151 -10.95 0.97 -7.23
N ALA A 152 -11.38 -0.18 -7.76
CA ALA A 152 -12.70 -0.31 -8.35
C ALA A 152 -13.83 -0.21 -7.31
N SER A 153 -13.54 -0.50 -6.02
CA SER A 153 -14.49 -0.39 -4.90
C SER A 153 -14.46 0.97 -4.20
N VAL A 154 -13.66 1.92 -4.69
CA VAL A 154 -13.52 3.26 -4.09
C VAL A 154 -14.47 4.21 -4.79
N GLY A 155 -15.51 4.64 -4.07
CA GLY A 155 -16.46 5.65 -4.56
C GLY A 155 -15.93 7.08 -4.42
N HIS A 156 -15.06 7.34 -3.45
CA HIS A 156 -14.48 8.67 -3.23
C HIS A 156 -13.08 8.62 -2.62
N PHE A 157 -12.22 9.53 -3.06
CA PHE A 157 -10.88 9.76 -2.53
C PHE A 157 -10.65 11.24 -2.29
N GLU A 158 -10.18 11.59 -1.09
CA GLU A 158 -9.74 12.93 -0.74
C GLU A 158 -8.52 12.91 0.17
N VAL A 159 -7.82 14.05 0.26
CA VAL A 159 -6.71 14.24 1.19
C VAL A 159 -7.08 15.35 2.16
N MET A 160 -7.07 15.04 3.44
CA MET A 160 -7.35 16.00 4.51
C MET A 160 -6.31 15.84 5.62
N ASP A 161 -5.70 16.94 6.06
CA ASP A 161 -4.66 16.96 7.10
C ASP A 161 -3.51 15.94 6.88
N GLY A 162 -3.17 15.68 5.61
CA GLY A 162 -2.14 14.72 5.23
C GLY A 162 -2.57 13.24 5.32
N ILE A 163 -3.84 12.97 5.59
CA ILE A 163 -4.44 11.63 5.57
C ILE A 163 -5.16 11.42 4.24
N TYR A 164 -4.92 10.28 3.63
CA TYR A 164 -5.61 9.80 2.43
C TYR A 164 -6.89 9.11 2.87
N ILE A 165 -8.04 9.70 2.53
CA ILE A 165 -9.35 9.23 2.96
C ILE A 165 -10.03 8.56 1.78
N PHE A 166 -10.39 7.29 1.96
CA PHE A 166 -11.08 6.46 0.98
C PHE A 166 -12.47 6.14 1.51
N ARG A 167 -13.49 6.40 0.69
CA ARG A 167 -14.84 5.88 0.89
C ARG A 167 -15.03 4.68 -0.02
N LEU A 168 -15.19 3.51 0.59
CA LEU A 168 -15.41 2.25 -0.09
C LEU A 168 -16.90 2.01 -0.33
N ASP A 169 -17.21 1.12 -1.26
CA ASP A 169 -18.57 0.64 -1.47
C ASP A 169 -19.03 -0.20 -0.28
N GLU A 170 -20.34 -0.13 0.02
CA GLU A 170 -20.94 -0.83 1.16
C GLU A 170 -20.71 -2.36 1.07
N GLY A 171 -20.33 -2.96 2.19
CA GLY A 171 -20.01 -4.40 2.26
C GLY A 171 -18.56 -4.75 1.90
N THR A 172 -17.72 -3.76 1.55
CA THR A 172 -16.28 -3.96 1.36
C THR A 172 -15.57 -4.02 2.71
N ASP A 173 -15.13 -5.22 3.11
CA ASP A 173 -14.32 -5.43 4.31
C ASP A 173 -12.84 -5.62 3.96
N VAL A 174 -12.06 -4.54 4.04
CA VAL A 174 -10.61 -4.56 3.81
C VAL A 174 -9.79 -4.85 5.07
N LEU A 175 -10.46 -5.01 6.22
CA LEU A 175 -9.86 -5.23 7.53
C LEU A 175 -10.33 -6.55 8.18
N ALA A 176 -10.80 -7.50 7.37
CA ALA A 176 -11.26 -8.79 7.83
C ALA A 176 -10.21 -9.47 8.74
N GLY A 177 -10.59 -9.77 9.97
CA GLY A 177 -9.70 -10.40 10.98
C GLY A 177 -8.74 -9.44 11.70
N VAL A 178 -8.85 -8.14 11.45
CA VAL A 178 -8.13 -7.08 12.16
C VAL A 178 -8.97 -6.64 13.36
N LYS A 179 -8.35 -6.58 14.53
CA LYS A 179 -8.98 -5.98 15.72
C LYS A 179 -8.55 -4.51 15.80
N PRO A 180 -9.48 -3.56 16.01
CA PRO A 180 -9.12 -2.16 16.13
C PRO A 180 -8.32 -1.94 17.40
N GLU A 181 -7.40 -0.98 17.37
CA GLU A 181 -6.60 -0.58 18.52
C GLU A 181 -7.35 0.55 19.26
N GLY A 182 -8.05 0.22 20.35
CA GLY A 182 -8.77 1.22 21.15
C GLY A 182 -9.95 0.67 21.98
N ASP A 183 -10.62 1.57 22.69
CA ASP A 183 -11.76 1.26 23.56
C ASP A 183 -13.03 0.84 22.78
N ALA A 184 -13.07 1.06 21.46
CA ALA A 184 -14.14 0.62 20.59
C ALA A 184 -13.95 -0.81 20.04
N ALA A 185 -13.13 -1.63 20.69
CA ALA A 185 -12.90 -3.03 20.31
C ALA A 185 -14.19 -3.89 20.22
N ASP A 186 -15.29 -3.44 20.85
CA ASP A 186 -16.61 -4.07 20.80
C ASP A 186 -17.61 -3.36 19.87
N ALA A 187 -17.24 -2.21 19.27
CA ALA A 187 -18.07 -1.54 18.27
C ALA A 187 -17.83 -2.16 16.89
N ALA A 188 -18.90 -2.31 16.10
CA ALA A 188 -18.76 -2.68 14.70
C ALA A 188 -17.91 -1.62 13.99
N ILE A 189 -16.71 -1.99 13.56
CA ILE A 189 -15.85 -1.13 12.75
C ILE A 189 -16.55 -0.90 11.42
N ASP A 190 -16.78 0.36 11.08
CA ASP A 190 -17.22 0.71 9.75
C ASP A 190 -16.00 0.75 8.82
N THR A 191 -15.86 -0.25 7.97
CA THR A 191 -14.79 -0.32 6.97
C THR A 191 -15.10 0.47 5.71
N THR A 192 -16.28 1.12 5.64
CA THR A 192 -16.69 1.97 4.51
C THR A 192 -15.81 3.22 4.40
N VAL A 193 -15.17 3.67 5.50
CA VAL A 193 -14.27 4.82 5.48
C VAL A 193 -12.91 4.46 6.08
N ILE A 194 -11.88 4.49 5.24
CA ILE A 194 -10.50 4.16 5.60
C ILE A 194 -9.61 5.37 5.41
N GLY A 195 -8.75 5.62 6.41
CA GLY A 195 -7.71 6.62 6.36
C GLY A 195 -6.34 5.96 6.23
N ILE A 196 -5.48 6.47 5.35
CA ILE A 196 -4.08 6.08 5.27
C ILE A 196 -3.24 7.34 5.47
N TRP A 197 -2.46 7.37 6.54
CA TRP A 197 -1.46 8.42 6.71
C TRP A 197 -0.11 7.90 6.25
N ILE A 198 0.53 8.63 5.33
CA ILE A 198 1.86 8.28 4.82
C ILE A 198 2.88 9.23 5.42
N HIS A 199 3.93 8.66 6.01
CA HIS A 199 5.08 9.43 6.46
C HIS A 199 5.98 9.75 5.26
N THR A 200 6.15 11.04 4.97
CA THR A 200 7.06 11.58 3.96
C THR A 200 7.90 12.68 4.59
N GLU A 201 9.11 12.89 4.08
CA GLU A 201 10.01 13.97 4.56
C GLU A 201 9.50 15.35 4.12
N ASP A 202 8.82 15.41 2.98
CA ASP A 202 8.28 16.62 2.38
C ASP A 202 6.83 16.43 1.93
N ASP A 203 6.12 17.56 1.81
CA ASP A 203 4.71 17.59 1.39
C ASP A 203 4.55 17.41 -0.14
N GLU A 204 5.59 17.68 -0.93
CA GLU A 204 5.58 17.53 -2.39
C GLU A 204 5.44 16.05 -2.79
N THR A 205 6.23 15.17 -2.16
CA THR A 205 6.15 13.72 -2.31
C THR A 205 4.77 13.19 -1.90
N ARG A 206 4.21 13.73 -0.80
CA ARG A 206 2.86 13.36 -0.37
C ARG A 206 1.80 13.81 -1.36
N MET A 207 1.97 14.99 -1.96
CA MET A 207 1.04 15.50 -2.98
C MET A 207 1.17 14.70 -4.29
N SER A 208 2.39 14.41 -4.74
CA SER A 208 2.65 13.58 -5.91
C SER A 208 2.02 12.19 -5.78
N ASN A 209 2.17 11.54 -4.62
CA ASN A 209 1.50 10.27 -4.33
C ASN A 209 -0.03 10.37 -4.36
N ALA A 210 -0.60 11.48 -3.86
CA ALA A 210 -2.04 11.70 -3.89
C ALA A 210 -2.56 11.90 -5.32
N VAL A 211 -1.84 12.65 -6.15
CA VAL A 211 -2.14 12.83 -7.58
C VAL A 211 -2.09 11.48 -8.29
N MET A 212 -1.06 10.66 -8.03
CA MET A 212 -0.97 9.31 -8.59
C MET A 212 -2.18 8.44 -8.22
N VAL A 213 -2.67 8.53 -6.98
CA VAL A 213 -3.88 7.82 -6.55
C VAL A 213 -5.11 8.36 -7.28
N GLN A 214 -5.28 9.68 -7.39
CA GLN A 214 -6.42 10.31 -8.09
C GLN A 214 -6.47 9.90 -9.56
N GLU A 215 -5.35 10.01 -10.27
CA GLU A 215 -5.26 9.63 -11.67
C GLU A 215 -5.55 8.14 -11.83
N THR A 216 -4.91 7.28 -11.03
CA THR A 216 -5.14 5.83 -11.11
C THR A 216 -6.59 5.46 -10.81
N LEU A 217 -7.22 6.10 -9.82
CA LEU A 217 -8.64 5.89 -9.51
C LEU A 217 -9.53 6.28 -10.70
N ARG A 218 -9.26 7.43 -11.32
CA ARG A 218 -9.98 7.87 -12.52
C ARG A 218 -9.81 6.85 -13.66
N LEU A 219 -8.59 6.37 -13.91
CA LEU A 219 -8.30 5.36 -14.94
C LEU A 219 -9.14 4.09 -14.73
N VAL A 220 -9.22 3.61 -13.48
CA VAL A 220 -9.98 2.40 -13.12
C VAL A 220 -11.49 2.62 -13.30
N GLN A 221 -11.99 3.82 -12.98
CA GLN A 221 -13.42 4.14 -13.04
C GLN A 221 -13.92 4.44 -14.46
N THR A 222 -13.15 5.17 -15.27
CA THR A 222 -13.58 5.59 -16.61
C THR A 222 -13.05 4.70 -17.73
N GLY A 223 -11.98 3.94 -17.47
CA GLY A 223 -11.27 3.19 -18.50
C GLY A 223 -10.50 4.06 -19.50
N GLU A 224 -10.47 5.38 -19.31
CA GLU A 224 -9.79 6.33 -20.19
C GLU A 224 -8.38 6.62 -19.67
N ALA A 225 -7.35 6.13 -20.34
CA ALA A 225 -5.99 6.62 -20.15
C ALA A 225 -5.93 8.11 -20.48
N HIS A 226 -5.47 8.96 -19.55
CA HIS A 226 -5.16 10.35 -19.85
C HIS A 226 -4.02 10.34 -20.89
N VAL A 227 -4.35 10.56 -22.16
CA VAL A 227 -3.36 10.78 -23.22
C VAL A 227 -2.82 12.18 -22.99
N GLU A 228 -1.78 12.31 -22.16
CA GLU A 228 -0.90 13.46 -22.28
C GLU A 228 -0.22 13.35 -23.66
N ASP A 229 -0.56 14.30 -24.51
CA ASP A 229 -0.01 14.52 -25.84
C ASP A 229 1.50 14.83 -25.68
N ASP A 230 2.32 13.79 -25.52
CA ASP A 230 3.78 13.88 -25.44
C ASP A 230 4.35 14.07 -26.86
N ALA A 231 3.96 15.21 -27.46
CA ALA A 231 4.33 15.62 -28.80
C ALA A 231 5.07 16.97 -28.78
N VAL A 232 5.91 17.23 -27.78
CA VAL A 232 6.88 18.35 -27.86
C VAL A 232 8.18 17.99 -27.15
N GLN A 233 8.98 17.08 -27.71
CA GLN A 233 10.44 17.08 -27.52
C GLN A 233 11.17 16.15 -28.51
N ALA A 234 11.08 16.46 -29.81
CA ALA A 234 11.95 15.84 -30.82
C ALA A 234 12.23 16.77 -32.01
N GLN A 235 12.60 18.03 -31.78
CA GLN A 235 13.30 18.82 -32.79
C GLN A 235 14.37 19.70 -32.13
N GLY A 236 15.53 19.09 -31.91
CA GLY A 236 16.76 19.76 -31.55
C GLY A 236 17.95 18.91 -31.95
N GLN A 237 18.58 19.29 -33.07
CA GLN A 237 19.91 18.90 -33.57
C GLN A 237 19.99 17.72 -34.56
N GLY A 238 20.48 18.03 -35.77
CA GLY A 238 20.93 17.05 -36.76
C GLY A 238 20.88 17.57 -38.21
N GLN A 239 21.88 18.37 -38.61
CA GLN A 239 22.13 18.80 -39.99
C GLN A 239 22.57 17.63 -40.89
N GLY A 240 22.17 17.61 -42.18
CA GLY A 240 22.79 16.74 -43.18
C GLY A 240 22.06 16.55 -44.52
N GLN A 241 22.23 17.50 -45.44
CA GLN A 241 22.39 17.36 -46.91
C GLN A 241 21.37 16.56 -47.77
N GLY A 242 20.65 17.31 -48.62
CA GLY A 242 20.62 17.11 -50.08
C GLY A 242 19.64 16.09 -50.67
N GLN A 243 18.54 16.57 -51.28
CA GLN A 243 18.23 16.42 -52.72
C GLN A 243 16.88 17.07 -53.05
N GLU A 244 16.89 17.84 -54.14
CA GLU A 244 15.78 18.58 -54.73
C GLU A 244 14.73 17.62 -55.31
N GLN A 245 13.44 17.87 -55.06
CA GLN A 245 12.36 17.34 -55.89
C GLN A 245 11.11 18.24 -55.85
N GLU A 246 10.95 18.93 -56.98
CA GLU A 246 9.73 19.38 -57.69
C GLU A 246 8.44 19.67 -56.90
N TYR A 247 8.03 20.94 -56.99
CA TYR A 247 6.76 21.51 -56.56
C TYR A 247 5.63 21.25 -57.58
N VAL A 248 4.49 20.70 -57.14
CA VAL A 248 3.19 20.80 -57.83
C VAL A 248 2.06 20.89 -56.79
N PRO A 249 1.22 21.96 -56.76
CA PRO A 249 0.04 22.01 -55.90
C PRO A 249 -1.21 21.52 -56.65
N PRO A 250 -2.24 21.06 -55.92
CA PRO A 250 -3.54 21.69 -56.17
C PRO A 250 -4.38 21.99 -54.91
N ALA A 251 -4.89 23.22 -54.92
CA ALA A 251 -6.22 23.70 -54.52
C ALA A 251 -6.89 23.17 -53.23
N ALA A 252 -6.93 24.09 -52.27
CA ALA A 252 -7.85 24.29 -51.16
C ALA A 252 -9.25 23.64 -51.24
N ALA A 253 -9.64 22.97 -50.15
CA ALA A 253 -11.01 23.01 -49.62
C ALA A 253 -11.04 22.78 -48.09
N ALA A 254 -11.39 23.85 -47.38
CA ALA A 254 -12.19 23.92 -46.15
C ALA A 254 -11.73 23.23 -44.83
N GLN A 255 -11.51 24.09 -43.85
CA GLN A 255 -11.28 23.85 -42.41
C GLN A 255 -12.46 23.11 -41.72
N PRO A 256 -12.18 22.51 -40.55
CA PRO A 256 -13.04 22.78 -39.40
C PRO A 256 -12.24 23.37 -38.23
N THR A 257 -12.41 24.68 -38.06
CA THR A 257 -12.56 25.42 -36.79
C THR A 257 -12.03 24.78 -35.49
N GLY A 258 -10.76 25.06 -35.16
CA GLY A 258 -10.28 25.04 -33.78
C GLY A 258 -10.74 26.30 -33.05
N ARG A 259 -11.86 26.21 -32.31
CA ARG A 259 -12.37 27.32 -31.52
C ARG A 259 -11.67 27.31 -30.16
N LYS A 260 -10.75 28.25 -29.94
CA LYS A 260 -10.15 28.51 -28.62
C LYS A 260 -11.27 28.84 -27.63
N LEU A 261 -11.49 27.98 -26.64
CA LEU A 261 -12.40 28.25 -25.53
C LEU A 261 -11.73 29.27 -24.61
N SER A 262 -12.32 30.47 -24.51
CA SER A 262 -11.90 31.47 -23.53
C SER A 262 -12.49 31.12 -22.17
N VAL A 263 -11.63 31.00 -21.16
CA VAL A 263 -12.02 30.66 -19.77
C VAL A 263 -12.98 31.69 -19.18
N SER A 264 -13.00 32.93 -19.69
CA SER A 264 -13.92 33.98 -19.29
C SER A 264 -15.38 33.77 -19.74
N ALA A 265 -15.63 32.83 -20.66
CA ALA A 265 -16.99 32.48 -21.09
C ALA A 265 -17.58 31.28 -20.31
N LEU A 266 -16.74 30.54 -19.57
CA LEU A 266 -17.15 29.36 -18.79
C LEU A 266 -17.52 29.71 -17.34
N PHE A 267 -16.98 30.81 -16.81
CA PHE A 267 -17.32 31.35 -15.49
C PHE A 267 -18.07 32.67 -15.64
N GLY A 268 -19.37 32.57 -15.90
CA GLY A 268 -20.26 33.72 -15.90
C GLY A 268 -20.30 34.40 -14.55
N VAL A 269 -19.51 35.47 -14.38
CA VAL A 269 -19.76 36.49 -13.37
C VAL A 269 -20.86 37.38 -13.92
N ALA A 270 -22.09 37.21 -13.43
CA ALA A 270 -23.15 38.18 -13.61
C ALA A 270 -23.00 39.28 -12.54
N PRO A 271 -22.73 40.54 -12.89
CA PRO A 271 -23.00 41.65 -11.99
C PRO A 271 -24.46 42.06 -12.15
N ASN A 272 -25.33 41.61 -11.24
CA ASN A 272 -26.58 42.31 -10.98
C ASN A 272 -26.26 43.58 -10.20
N GLY A 273 -26.54 44.75 -10.78
CA GLY A 273 -26.30 46.05 -10.16
C GLY A 273 -27.06 47.18 -10.85
N LEU A 274 -28.36 47.22 -10.59
CA LEU A 274 -29.31 48.35 -10.66
C LEU A 274 -28.74 49.73 -11.00
N SER A 275 -29.23 50.30 -12.10
CA SER A 275 -29.16 51.72 -12.42
C SER A 275 -30.54 52.37 -12.30
N GLY A 276 -30.62 53.49 -11.59
CA GLY A 276 -31.53 54.61 -11.85
C GLY A 276 -32.98 54.45 -11.45
#